data_AF-A0A969EXG5-F1
#
_entry.id   AF-A0A969EXG5-F1
#
_cell.length_a   1.000
_cell.length_b   1.000
_cell.length_c   1.000
_cell.angle_alpha   90.00
_cell.angle_beta   90.00
_cell.angle_gamma   90.00
#
_symmetry.space_group_name_H-M   'P 1'
#
loop_
_entity.id
_entity.type
_entity.pdbx_description
1 polymer ?
#
loop_
_entity_poly.entity_id
_entity_poly.type
_entity_poly.pdbx_seq_one_letter_code
_entity_poly.pdbx_strand_id
1 'polypeptide(L)'
;MRGRVDLEAPASRYLDPSLMAGIHVLQGVDASERVTVRQLLSHTSGIADYFEQPRRSGSNVLKDLLREDFAWTLADVLDIAKTEMSPRFAPGAPGKAFYSDTNYQLLGAVIESICGCTYEAALTERIIGPLGLTDTYPFTLETLSSYPTIAPVLYGKAPVAMPRAMASFRADGGIVSNAVEGAAFLEAFMTGRLFDAVHLGDMQKVWRPIFFPLTYGVGMMRFKLPRLFTLWQKVPAMIGHSGASGALLFPCAGAGSPMSRAVSIRSSTGACRST
;
A
#
# COMPACT_ATOMS: atom_id res chain seq x y z
N MET A 1 -9.71 15.29 5.22
CA MET A 1 -10.67 14.81 6.25
C MET A 1 -10.82 15.87 7.33
N ARG A 2 -12.04 16.09 7.85
CA ARG A 2 -12.41 17.15 8.80
C ARG A 2 -11.88 16.89 10.23
N GLY A 3 -10.56 16.88 10.44
CA GLY A 3 -9.95 16.79 11.79
C GLY A 3 -10.25 15.52 12.60
N ARG A 4 -10.75 14.45 11.97
CA ARG A 4 -11.15 13.19 12.64
C ARG A 4 -9.98 12.23 12.90
N VAL A 5 -8.84 12.48 12.26
CA VAL A 5 -7.61 11.73 12.44
C VAL A 5 -6.45 12.70 12.60
N ASP A 6 -5.67 12.47 13.65
CA ASP A 6 -4.35 13.04 13.88
C ASP A 6 -3.31 11.97 13.53
N LEU A 7 -2.45 12.28 12.55
CA LEU A 7 -1.42 11.35 12.08
C LEU A 7 -0.29 11.14 13.10
N GLU A 8 -0.08 12.08 14.03
CA GLU A 8 0.90 11.93 15.11
C GLU A 8 0.36 11.16 16.31
N ALA A 9 -0.96 10.98 16.39
CA ALA A 9 -1.55 10.18 17.45
C ALA A 9 -1.22 8.69 17.29
N PRO A 10 -1.06 7.95 18.40
CA PRO A 10 -1.00 6.50 18.38
C PRO A 10 -2.19 5.89 17.63
N ALA A 11 -1.95 4.85 16.83
CA ALA A 11 -3.03 4.15 16.13
C ALA A 11 -4.02 3.50 17.10
N SER A 12 -3.58 3.10 18.30
CA SER A 12 -4.44 2.59 19.38
C SER A 12 -5.49 3.60 19.87
N ARG A 13 -5.34 4.89 19.55
CA ARG A 13 -6.41 5.89 19.78
C ARG A 13 -7.66 5.61 18.96
N TYR A 14 -7.51 4.98 17.79
CA TYR A 14 -8.60 4.72 16.85
C TYR A 14 -8.96 3.24 16.76
N LEU A 15 -8.10 2.36 17.26
CA LEU A 15 -8.29 0.91 17.17
C LEU A 15 -8.67 0.33 18.52
N ASP A 16 -9.34 -0.82 18.50
CA ASP A 16 -9.49 -1.62 19.71
C ASP A 16 -8.09 -1.97 20.24
N PRO A 17 -7.78 -1.75 21.54
CA PRO A 17 -6.46 -2.02 22.10
C PRO A 17 -5.98 -3.46 21.87
N SER A 18 -6.89 -4.43 21.78
CA SER A 18 -6.54 -5.83 21.49
C SER A 18 -5.88 -6.03 20.11
N LEU A 19 -6.21 -5.17 19.13
CA LEU A 19 -5.59 -5.22 17.80
C LEU A 19 -4.12 -4.78 17.88
N MET A 20 -3.82 -3.77 18.68
CA MET A 20 -2.47 -3.24 18.83
C MET A 20 -1.63 -4.02 19.85
N ALA A 21 -2.22 -4.54 20.92
CA ALA A 21 -1.49 -5.23 21.99
C ALA A 21 -0.52 -6.30 21.44
N GLY A 22 0.77 -6.18 21.77
CA GLY A 22 1.82 -7.10 21.36
C GLY A 22 2.25 -7.02 19.88
N ILE A 23 1.69 -6.11 19.06
CA ILE A 23 2.04 -6.00 17.63
C ILE A 23 3.49 -5.53 17.43
N HIS A 24 4.04 -4.84 18.43
CA HIS A 24 5.42 -4.38 18.42
C HIS A 24 6.12 -4.71 19.74
N VAL A 25 6.62 -5.95 19.84
CA VAL A 25 7.51 -6.37 20.93
C VAL A 25 8.91 -6.62 20.36
N LEU A 26 9.85 -5.73 20.69
CA LEU A 26 11.23 -5.81 20.23
C LEU A 26 12.17 -5.92 21.43
N GLN A 27 12.93 -7.02 21.51
CA GLN A 27 13.89 -7.28 22.59
C GLN A 27 13.25 -7.17 24.00
N GLY A 28 12.01 -7.64 24.14
CA GLY A 28 11.26 -7.61 25.40
C GLY A 28 10.59 -6.26 25.71
N VAL A 29 10.75 -5.24 24.87
CA VAL A 29 10.08 -3.95 25.01
C VAL A 29 8.84 -3.92 24.12
N ASP A 30 7.66 -3.76 24.73
CA ASP A 30 6.41 -3.51 24.02
C ASP A 30 6.27 -2.01 23.71
N ALA A 31 6.28 -1.66 22.42
CA ALA A 31 6.10 -0.30 21.92
C ALA A 31 4.80 -0.14 21.11
N SER A 32 3.88 -1.10 21.20
CA SER A 32 2.65 -1.16 20.40
C SER A 32 1.80 0.11 20.53
N GLU A 33 1.63 0.60 21.76
CA GLU A 33 0.88 1.83 22.09
C GLU A 33 1.54 3.13 21.63
N ARG A 34 2.76 3.06 21.08
CA ARG A 34 3.52 4.23 20.61
C ARG A 34 3.54 4.34 19.08
N VAL A 35 3.06 3.32 18.37
CA VAL A 35 3.03 3.32 16.90
C VAL A 35 1.98 4.33 16.44
N THR A 36 2.41 5.36 15.72
CA THR A 36 1.50 6.42 15.23
C THR A 36 0.90 6.08 13.88
N VAL A 37 -0.23 6.71 13.54
CA VAL A 37 -0.88 6.55 12.22
C VAL A 37 0.07 6.97 11.08
N ARG A 38 0.86 8.04 11.27
CA ARG A 38 1.90 8.44 10.31
C ARG A 38 2.92 7.33 10.12
N GLN A 39 3.37 6.69 11.21
CA GLN A 39 4.37 5.64 11.13
C GLN A 39 3.87 4.42 10.38
N LEU A 40 2.58 4.09 10.47
CA LEU A 40 1.95 3.08 9.61
C LEU A 40 2.01 3.52 8.13
N LEU A 41 1.51 4.73 7.83
CA LEU A 41 1.47 5.28 6.45
C LEU A 41 2.84 5.45 5.80
N SER A 42 3.90 5.67 6.59
CA SER A 42 5.26 5.87 6.06
C SER A 42 6.15 4.64 6.17
N HIS A 43 5.62 3.49 6.62
CA HIS A 43 6.39 2.27 6.85
C HIS A 43 7.54 2.43 7.86
N THR A 44 7.31 3.23 8.90
CA THR A 44 8.31 3.54 9.94
C THR A 44 7.87 3.04 11.32
N SER A 45 6.82 2.23 11.39
CA SER A 45 6.38 1.55 12.60
C SER A 45 7.38 0.50 13.06
N GLY A 46 8.08 -0.13 12.11
CA GLY A 46 8.93 -1.29 12.36
C GLY A 46 8.16 -2.58 12.58
N ILE A 47 6.82 -2.58 12.46
CA ILE A 47 5.97 -3.77 12.53
C ILE A 47 6.37 -4.75 11.42
N ALA A 48 6.34 -6.04 11.72
CA ALA A 48 6.67 -7.09 10.78
C ALA A 48 5.73 -7.09 9.57
N ASP A 49 6.22 -7.51 8.42
CA ASP A 49 5.39 -7.71 7.23
C ASP A 49 4.78 -9.12 7.23
N TYR A 50 3.46 -9.25 7.37
CA TYR A 50 2.83 -10.57 7.48
C TYR A 50 2.98 -11.42 6.21
N PHE A 51 3.16 -10.77 5.05
CA PHE A 51 3.03 -11.42 3.76
C PHE A 51 4.34 -12.05 3.26
N GLU A 52 5.40 -11.25 3.14
CA GLU A 52 6.69 -11.67 2.59
C GLU A 52 7.75 -11.93 3.66
N GLN A 53 7.63 -11.36 4.86
CA GLN A 53 8.63 -11.60 5.91
C GLN A 53 8.63 -13.08 6.35
N PRO A 54 9.81 -13.71 6.50
CA PRO A 54 9.89 -15.02 7.12
C PRO A 54 9.35 -15.01 8.55
N ARG A 55 8.47 -15.96 8.84
CA ARG A 55 8.08 -16.37 10.20
C ARG A 55 9.27 -17.04 10.89
N ARG A 56 9.20 -17.18 12.20
CA ARG A 56 10.21 -17.91 13.01
C ARG A 56 10.42 -19.36 12.54
N SER A 57 9.40 -19.97 11.94
CA SER A 57 9.47 -21.29 11.30
C SER A 57 10.27 -21.35 10.00
N GLY A 58 10.59 -20.19 9.39
CA GLY A 58 11.38 -20.07 8.15
C GLY A 58 10.56 -20.00 6.85
N SER A 59 9.23 -20.23 6.89
CA SER A 59 8.31 -19.97 5.78
C SER A 59 7.68 -18.57 5.90
N ASN A 60 6.91 -18.13 4.90
CA ASN A 60 6.10 -16.90 4.93
C ASN A 60 4.74 -17.16 4.27
N VAL A 61 3.81 -16.19 4.33
CA VAL A 61 2.46 -16.35 3.77
C VAL A 61 2.52 -16.49 2.26
N LEU A 62 3.34 -15.70 1.57
CA LEU A 62 3.51 -15.80 0.11
C LEU A 62 3.92 -17.22 -0.34
N LYS A 63 4.87 -17.87 0.34
CA LYS A 63 5.31 -19.24 0.01
C LYS A 63 4.21 -20.26 0.23
N ASP A 64 3.40 -20.09 1.26
CA ASP A 64 2.27 -20.98 1.52
C ASP A 64 1.19 -20.78 0.44
N LEU A 65 0.92 -19.52 0.07
CA LEU A 65 -0.02 -19.16 -0.99
C LEU A 65 0.36 -19.74 -2.36
N LEU A 66 1.66 -19.82 -2.65
CA LEU A 66 2.15 -20.47 -3.87
C LEU A 66 1.92 -21.99 -3.89
N ARG A 67 1.56 -22.62 -2.77
CA ARG A 67 1.21 -24.03 -2.68
C ARG A 67 -0.30 -24.26 -2.73
N GLU A 68 -1.07 -23.41 -2.05
CA GLU A 68 -2.52 -23.51 -1.95
C GLU A 68 -3.15 -22.12 -1.77
N ASP A 69 -4.28 -21.86 -2.44
CA ASP A 69 -5.04 -20.61 -2.28
C ASP A 69 -5.92 -20.65 -1.03
N PHE A 70 -5.78 -19.66 -0.16
CA PHE A 70 -6.54 -19.51 1.08
C PHE A 70 -6.89 -18.04 1.34
N ALA A 71 -7.90 -17.83 2.18
CA ALA A 71 -8.31 -16.51 2.65
C ALA A 71 -7.84 -16.29 4.09
N TRP A 72 -7.71 -15.04 4.48
CA TRP A 72 -7.39 -14.64 5.86
C TRP A 72 -8.17 -13.39 6.25
N THR A 73 -8.29 -13.19 7.55
CA THR A 73 -8.89 -12.01 8.17
C THR A 73 -7.80 -11.06 8.69
N LEU A 74 -8.21 -9.86 9.10
CA LEU A 74 -7.32 -8.97 9.86
C LEU A 74 -6.81 -9.63 11.14
N ALA A 75 -7.64 -10.42 11.83
CA ALA A 75 -7.23 -11.10 13.05
C ALA A 75 -6.10 -12.10 12.78
N ASP A 76 -6.17 -12.86 11.68
CA ASP A 76 -5.12 -13.80 11.28
C ASP A 76 -3.80 -13.08 10.95
N VAL A 77 -3.88 -11.95 10.22
CA VAL A 77 -2.72 -11.10 9.92
C VAL A 77 -2.03 -10.63 11.20
N LEU A 78 -2.82 -10.12 12.14
CA LEU A 78 -2.30 -9.60 13.41
C LEU A 78 -1.77 -10.71 14.31
N ASP A 79 -2.42 -11.88 14.34
CA ASP A 79 -1.93 -13.03 15.09
C ASP A 79 -0.56 -13.46 14.57
N ILE A 80 -0.41 -13.70 13.26
CA ILE A 80 0.88 -14.08 12.65
C ILE A 80 1.96 -13.03 12.98
N ALA A 81 1.65 -11.74 12.82
CA ALA A 81 2.60 -10.67 13.09
C ALA A 81 3.06 -10.64 14.57
N LYS A 82 2.17 -10.96 15.52
CA LYS A 82 2.44 -11.00 16.97
C LYS A 82 3.17 -12.27 17.40
N THR A 83 2.66 -13.43 16.99
CA THR A 83 3.02 -14.74 17.54
C THR A 83 4.15 -15.41 16.76
N GLU A 84 4.31 -15.09 15.48
CA GLU A 84 5.26 -15.78 14.60
C GLU A 84 6.38 -14.90 14.06
N MET A 85 6.29 -13.58 14.23
CA MET A 85 7.23 -12.62 13.66
C MET A 85 7.80 -11.65 14.69
N SER A 86 8.93 -11.03 14.34
CA SER A 86 9.57 -10.00 15.16
C SER A 86 9.59 -8.67 14.41
N PRO A 87 9.31 -7.53 15.08
CA PRO A 87 9.53 -6.20 14.53
C PRO A 87 10.97 -5.99 14.06
N ARG A 88 11.15 -5.10 13.09
CA ARG A 88 12.47 -4.84 12.46
C ARG A 88 13.29 -3.79 13.17
N PHE A 89 12.63 -2.80 13.78
CA PHE A 89 13.24 -1.69 14.51
C PHE A 89 12.19 -1.01 15.39
N ALA A 90 12.62 -0.21 16.37
CA ALA A 90 11.72 0.55 17.23
C ALA A 90 10.90 1.59 16.44
N PRO A 91 9.63 1.86 16.78
CA PRO A 91 8.79 2.77 16.03
C PRO A 91 9.42 4.16 15.89
N GLY A 92 9.48 4.68 14.66
CA GLY A 92 10.06 5.98 14.36
C GLY A 92 11.59 6.04 14.40
N ALA A 93 12.30 4.91 14.52
CA ALA A 93 13.76 4.87 14.56
C ALA A 93 14.40 5.73 13.45
N PRO A 94 15.38 6.61 13.77
CA PRO A 94 15.94 7.56 12.83
C PRO A 94 16.48 6.90 11.55
N GLY A 95 16.04 7.39 10.38
CA GLY A 95 16.47 6.89 9.08
C GLY A 95 16.00 5.48 8.72
N LYS A 96 15.15 4.84 9.54
CA LYS A 96 14.62 3.50 9.29
C LYS A 96 13.23 3.57 8.64
N ALA A 97 13.03 2.69 7.65
CA ALA A 97 11.74 2.34 7.08
C ALA A 97 11.79 0.87 6.63
N PHE A 98 10.67 0.16 6.72
CA PHE A 98 10.51 -1.21 6.25
C PHE A 98 9.07 -1.40 5.79
N TYR A 99 8.90 -1.63 4.49
CA TYR A 99 7.60 -1.87 3.88
C TYR A 99 6.95 -3.08 4.55
N SER A 100 5.70 -2.92 4.98
CA SER A 100 4.96 -3.96 5.67
C SER A 100 3.49 -3.73 5.41
N ASP A 101 2.85 -4.73 4.81
CA ASP A 101 1.43 -4.74 4.47
C ASP A 101 0.56 -4.80 5.73
N THR A 102 1.09 -5.33 6.83
CA THR A 102 0.48 -5.27 8.16
C THR A 102 0.13 -3.82 8.57
N ASN A 103 0.94 -2.83 8.17
CA ASN A 103 0.64 -1.43 8.43
C ASN A 103 -0.64 -0.98 7.73
N TYR A 104 -0.86 -1.44 6.50
CA TYR A 104 -2.00 -1.02 5.69
C TYR A 104 -3.27 -1.78 6.05
N GLN A 105 -3.15 -3.03 6.50
CA GLN A 105 -4.25 -3.76 7.16
C GLN A 105 -4.74 -3.02 8.41
N LEU A 106 -3.81 -2.54 9.25
CA LEU A 106 -4.15 -1.70 10.41
C LEU A 106 -4.75 -0.35 10.01
N LEU A 107 -4.25 0.30 8.94
CA LEU A 107 -4.83 1.54 8.43
C LEU A 107 -6.25 1.35 7.89
N GLY A 108 -6.54 0.20 7.27
CA GLY A 108 -7.91 -0.20 6.92
C GLY A 108 -8.82 -0.17 8.15
N ALA A 109 -8.41 -0.81 9.25
CA ALA A 109 -9.16 -0.79 10.51
C ALA A 109 -9.29 0.61 11.14
N VAL A 110 -8.27 1.48 10.99
CA VAL A 110 -8.36 2.89 11.43
C VAL A 110 -9.44 3.62 10.62
N ILE A 111 -9.46 3.42 9.30
CA ILE A 111 -10.48 4.00 8.42
C ILE A 111 -11.87 3.51 8.84
N GLU A 112 -12.03 2.22 9.13
CA GLU A 112 -13.31 1.62 9.56
C GLU A 112 -13.83 2.23 10.85
N SER A 113 -12.99 2.28 11.87
CA SER A 113 -13.32 2.89 13.17
C SER A 113 -13.73 4.35 13.02
N ILE A 114 -12.98 5.13 12.24
CA ILE A 114 -13.28 6.54 12.03
C ILE A 114 -14.54 6.69 11.16
N CYS A 115 -14.73 5.90 10.12
CA CYS A 115 -15.86 6.08 9.21
C CYS A 115 -17.17 5.47 9.72
N GLY A 116 -17.11 4.51 10.65
CA GLY A 116 -18.28 3.76 11.13
C GLY A 116 -18.88 2.82 10.07
N CYS A 117 -18.10 2.44 9.07
CA CYS A 117 -18.45 1.51 7.99
C CYS A 117 -17.21 0.71 7.58
N THR A 118 -17.35 -0.28 6.70
CA THR A 118 -16.21 -1.06 6.20
C THR A 118 -15.24 -0.20 5.39
N TYR A 119 -13.99 -0.63 5.31
CA TYR A 119 -12.96 0.02 4.50
C TYR A 119 -13.41 0.11 3.04
N GLU A 120 -14.01 -0.96 2.53
CA GLU A 120 -14.53 -1.09 1.17
C GLU A 120 -15.66 -0.09 0.92
N ALA A 121 -16.57 0.10 1.87
CA ALA A 121 -17.62 1.10 1.77
C ALA A 121 -17.04 2.53 1.80
N ALA A 122 -16.08 2.80 2.68
CA ALA A 122 -15.42 4.10 2.76
C ALA A 122 -14.64 4.43 1.47
N LEU A 123 -13.94 3.45 0.89
CA LEU A 123 -13.27 3.58 -0.41
C LEU A 123 -14.27 3.92 -1.52
N THR A 124 -15.39 3.21 -1.57
CA THR A 124 -16.43 3.43 -2.57
C THR A 124 -17.06 4.82 -2.43
N GLU A 125 -17.48 5.20 -1.23
CA GLU A 125 -18.16 6.48 -0.95
C GLU A 125 -17.24 7.69 -1.19
N ARG A 126 -15.95 7.58 -0.85
CA ARG A 126 -15.05 8.74 -0.77
C ARG A 126 -14.15 8.91 -1.99
N ILE A 127 -13.90 7.84 -2.75
CA ILE A 127 -12.95 7.87 -3.87
C ILE A 127 -13.61 7.37 -5.16
N ILE A 128 -14.09 6.12 -5.18
CA ILE A 128 -14.58 5.49 -6.41
C ILE A 128 -15.80 6.23 -6.96
N GLY A 129 -16.84 6.42 -6.13
CA GLY A 129 -18.07 7.11 -6.51
C GLY A 129 -17.85 8.56 -6.93
N PRO A 130 -17.18 9.40 -6.12
CA PRO A 130 -16.93 10.81 -6.46
C PRO A 130 -16.08 11.02 -7.72
N LEU A 131 -15.21 10.06 -8.06
CA LEU A 131 -14.42 10.10 -9.30
C LEU A 131 -15.12 9.43 -10.49
N GLY A 132 -16.26 8.77 -10.27
CA GLY A 132 -17.00 8.07 -11.31
C GLY A 132 -16.23 6.87 -11.89
N LEU A 133 -15.46 6.17 -11.07
CA LEU A 133 -14.68 5.00 -11.50
C LEU A 133 -15.60 3.77 -11.54
N THR A 134 -16.00 3.33 -12.73
CA THR A 134 -17.00 2.28 -12.94
C THR A 134 -16.40 0.87 -13.02
N ASP A 135 -15.11 0.75 -13.34
CA ASP A 135 -14.37 -0.52 -13.42
C ASP A 135 -13.39 -0.70 -12.23
N THR A 136 -13.48 0.19 -11.23
CA THR A 136 -12.67 0.15 -10.01
C THR A 136 -13.52 -0.27 -8.84
N TYR A 137 -13.11 -1.33 -8.14
CA TYR A 137 -13.86 -1.86 -7.02
C TYR A 137 -12.96 -2.59 -6.01
N PRO A 138 -13.36 -2.62 -4.72
CA PRO A 138 -12.73 -3.50 -3.74
C PRO A 138 -13.02 -4.95 -4.10
N PHE A 139 -11.98 -5.77 -4.21
CA PHE A 139 -12.11 -7.20 -4.44
C PHE A 139 -12.14 -7.94 -3.11
N THR A 140 -13.28 -8.56 -2.82
CA THR A 140 -13.57 -9.29 -1.57
C THR A 140 -14.09 -10.69 -1.87
N LEU A 141 -14.30 -11.49 -0.80
CA LEU A 141 -14.89 -12.83 -0.93
C LEU A 141 -16.30 -12.81 -1.53
N GLU A 142 -17.04 -11.71 -1.38
CA GLU A 142 -18.37 -11.53 -1.98
C GLU A 142 -18.29 -11.29 -3.50
N THR A 143 -17.16 -10.81 -4.00
CA THR A 143 -16.93 -10.49 -5.42
C THR A 143 -16.11 -11.55 -6.16
N LEU A 144 -15.89 -12.74 -5.58
CA LEU A 144 -15.07 -13.80 -6.18
C LEU A 144 -15.51 -14.21 -7.59
N SER A 145 -16.81 -14.11 -7.88
CA SER A 145 -17.36 -14.38 -9.20
C SER A 145 -16.81 -13.47 -10.30
N SER A 146 -16.28 -12.30 -9.95
CA SER A 146 -15.62 -11.38 -10.88
C SER A 146 -14.17 -11.78 -11.19
N TYR A 147 -13.56 -12.71 -10.45
CA TYR A 147 -12.16 -13.09 -10.65
C TYR A 147 -11.78 -13.44 -12.09
N PRO A 148 -12.60 -14.16 -12.89
CA PRO A 148 -12.28 -14.45 -14.28
C PRO A 148 -12.09 -13.22 -15.19
N THR A 149 -12.53 -12.03 -14.78
CA THR A 149 -12.34 -10.78 -15.54
C THR A 149 -11.03 -10.08 -15.20
N ILE A 150 -10.35 -10.51 -14.12
CA ILE A 150 -9.10 -9.90 -13.64
C ILE A 150 -7.92 -10.49 -14.41
N ALA A 151 -7.00 -9.62 -14.83
CA ALA A 151 -5.77 -10.05 -15.49
C ALA A 151 -4.96 -11.01 -14.59
N PRO A 152 -4.37 -12.09 -15.13
CA PRO A 152 -3.63 -13.04 -14.32
C PRO A 152 -2.46 -12.41 -13.57
N VAL A 153 -2.35 -12.72 -12.27
CA VAL A 153 -1.16 -12.44 -11.47
C VAL A 153 -0.07 -13.44 -11.85
N LEU A 154 1.16 -12.96 -12.04
CA LEU A 154 2.30 -13.79 -12.42
C LEU A 154 3.30 -13.92 -11.26
N TYR A 155 3.73 -15.15 -10.99
CA TYR A 155 4.92 -15.42 -10.20
C TYR A 155 6.06 -15.86 -11.15
N GLY A 156 7.03 -14.97 -11.34
CA GLY A 156 8.00 -15.12 -12.41
C GLY A 156 7.33 -15.04 -13.79
N LYS A 157 7.25 -16.17 -14.49
CA LYS A 157 6.54 -16.28 -15.78
C LYS A 157 5.25 -17.12 -15.69
N ALA A 158 4.98 -17.74 -14.54
CA ALA A 158 3.85 -18.62 -14.37
C ALA A 158 2.64 -17.84 -13.84
N PRO A 159 1.45 -18.00 -14.44
CA PRO A 159 0.23 -17.48 -13.83
C PRO A 159 -0.04 -18.21 -12.52
N VAL A 160 -0.49 -17.46 -11.51
CA VAL A 160 -0.91 -18.01 -10.22
C VAL A 160 -2.35 -17.61 -9.99
N ALA A 161 -3.20 -18.61 -9.75
CA ALA A 161 -4.58 -18.40 -9.36
C ALA A 161 -4.65 -18.27 -7.84
N MET A 162 -4.99 -17.08 -7.35
CA MET A 162 -5.04 -16.77 -5.92
C MET A 162 -6.27 -15.91 -5.54
N PRO A 163 -7.48 -16.24 -6.02
CA PRO A 163 -8.66 -15.40 -5.81
C PRO A 163 -9.02 -15.20 -4.33
N ARG A 164 -8.85 -16.22 -3.47
CA ARG A 164 -9.19 -16.10 -2.05
C ARG A 164 -8.18 -15.23 -1.30
N ALA A 165 -6.91 -15.34 -1.66
CA ALA A 165 -5.87 -14.46 -1.12
C ALA A 165 -6.06 -13.02 -1.59
N MET A 166 -6.34 -12.79 -2.86
CA MET A 166 -6.61 -11.46 -3.40
C MET A 166 -7.77 -10.76 -2.69
N ALA A 167 -8.82 -11.52 -2.36
CA ALA A 167 -9.95 -11.04 -1.59
C ALA A 167 -9.63 -10.66 -0.13
N SER A 168 -8.44 -11.03 0.37
CA SER A 168 -8.02 -10.83 1.76
C SER A 168 -7.03 -9.65 1.94
N PHE A 169 -6.51 -9.08 0.85
CA PHE A 169 -5.59 -7.94 0.88
C PHE A 169 -6.26 -6.63 1.39
N ARG A 170 -7.57 -6.45 1.18
CA ARG A 170 -8.30 -5.28 1.71
C ARG A 170 -7.58 -3.95 1.39
N ALA A 171 -7.10 -3.23 2.42
CA ALA A 171 -6.45 -1.93 2.31
C ALA A 171 -4.96 -1.98 1.89
N ASP A 172 -4.30 -3.14 1.92
CA ASP A 172 -2.90 -3.27 1.50
C ASP A 172 -2.71 -3.59 0.01
N GLY A 173 -3.78 -4.07 -0.67
CA GLY A 173 -3.71 -4.41 -2.09
C GLY A 173 -4.99 -4.97 -2.71
N GLY A 174 -6.13 -4.92 -2.02
CA GLY A 174 -7.38 -5.60 -2.41
C GLY A 174 -8.26 -4.79 -3.37
N ILE A 175 -7.68 -4.01 -4.29
CA ILE A 175 -8.43 -3.18 -5.24
C ILE A 175 -8.19 -3.67 -6.67
N VAL A 176 -9.26 -3.85 -7.42
CA VAL A 176 -9.22 -4.08 -8.87
C VAL A 176 -9.52 -2.77 -9.57
N SER A 177 -8.77 -2.47 -10.62
CA SER A 177 -8.91 -1.26 -11.44
C SER A 177 -8.32 -1.52 -12.83
N ASN A 178 -8.60 -0.63 -13.78
CA ASN A 178 -7.94 -0.58 -15.08
C ASN A 178 -6.96 0.62 -15.18
N ALA A 179 -6.21 0.68 -16.29
CA ALA A 179 -5.18 1.70 -16.49
C ALA A 179 -5.73 3.12 -16.66
N VAL A 180 -6.93 3.25 -17.22
CA VAL A 180 -7.59 4.54 -17.47
C VAL A 180 -8.05 5.15 -16.14
N GLU A 181 -8.76 4.37 -15.34
CA GLU A 181 -9.28 4.80 -14.04
C GLU A 181 -8.17 5.00 -13.00
N GLY A 182 -7.14 4.16 -13.02
CA GLY A 182 -5.94 4.36 -12.21
C GLY A 182 -5.23 5.68 -12.54
N ALA A 183 -5.21 6.10 -13.81
CA ALA A 183 -4.67 7.40 -14.21
C ALA A 183 -5.55 8.55 -13.72
N ALA A 184 -6.88 8.41 -13.79
CA ALA A 184 -7.82 9.41 -13.30
C ALA A 184 -7.73 9.59 -11.78
N PHE A 185 -7.60 8.50 -11.02
CA PHE A 185 -7.34 8.52 -9.59
C PHE A 185 -6.02 9.25 -9.28
N LEU A 186 -4.93 8.87 -9.94
CA LEU A 186 -3.61 9.45 -9.70
C LEU A 186 -3.61 10.96 -9.99
N GLU A 187 -4.22 11.38 -11.10
CA GLU A 187 -4.37 12.79 -11.42
C GLU A 187 -5.19 13.51 -10.34
N ALA A 188 -6.34 12.97 -9.93
CA ALA A 188 -7.19 13.57 -8.91
C ALA A 188 -6.49 13.70 -7.55
N PHE A 189 -5.70 12.69 -7.19
CA PHE A 189 -4.89 12.67 -5.99
C PHE A 189 -3.79 13.75 -6.05
N MET A 190 -3.01 13.80 -7.14
CA MET A 190 -1.86 14.70 -7.27
C MET A 190 -2.25 16.16 -7.53
N THR A 191 -3.48 16.41 -7.99
CA THR A 191 -4.01 17.78 -8.20
C THR A 191 -4.82 18.31 -7.02
N GLY A 192 -4.95 17.53 -5.94
CA GLY A 192 -5.73 17.94 -4.76
C GLY A 192 -7.24 17.98 -4.99
N ARG A 193 -7.76 17.25 -5.98
CA ARG A 193 -9.22 17.12 -6.19
C ARG A 193 -9.89 16.28 -5.11
N LEU A 194 -9.15 15.33 -4.51
CA LEU A 194 -9.65 14.46 -3.44
C LEU A 194 -9.50 15.09 -2.04
N PHE A 195 -8.54 15.98 -1.86
CA PHE A 195 -8.21 16.63 -0.59
C PHE A 195 -7.34 17.87 -0.82
N ASP A 196 -7.28 18.76 0.17
CA ASP A 196 -6.47 19.98 0.08
C ASP A 196 -4.99 19.66 -0.26
N ALA A 197 -4.48 20.28 -1.33
CA ALA A 197 -3.12 20.07 -1.83
C ALA A 197 -2.03 20.37 -0.78
N VAL A 198 -2.33 21.12 0.29
CA VAL A 198 -1.41 21.31 1.43
C VAL A 198 -0.94 19.98 2.02
N HIS A 199 -1.78 18.95 2.01
CA HIS A 199 -1.43 17.63 2.52
C HIS A 199 -0.41 16.91 1.63
N LEU A 200 -0.38 17.16 0.31
CA LEU A 200 0.65 16.59 -0.57
C LEU A 200 2.05 17.05 -0.15
N GLY A 201 2.19 18.32 0.24
CA GLY A 201 3.46 18.85 0.75
C GLY A 201 3.94 18.12 1.99
N ASP A 202 3.03 17.83 2.94
CA ASP A 202 3.35 17.04 4.14
C ASP A 202 3.73 15.58 3.80
N MET A 203 2.99 14.94 2.87
CA MET A 203 3.26 13.56 2.47
C MET A 203 4.62 13.38 1.79
N GLN A 204 5.10 14.42 1.10
CA GLN A 204 6.34 14.43 0.34
C GLN A 204 7.52 15.07 1.10
N LYS A 205 7.31 15.47 2.36
CA LYS A 205 8.31 16.21 3.16
C LYS A 205 9.55 15.38 3.48
N VAL A 206 9.36 14.10 3.80
CA VAL A 206 10.43 13.18 4.19
C VAL A 206 10.35 11.90 3.37
N TRP A 207 11.45 11.55 2.72
CA TRP A 207 11.58 10.34 1.90
C TRP A 207 12.58 9.40 2.54
N ARG A 208 12.15 8.16 2.85
CA ARG A 208 13.01 7.14 3.47
C ARG A 208 13.32 6.02 2.49
N PRO A 209 14.56 5.52 2.42
CA PRO A 209 14.89 4.40 1.55
C PRO A 209 14.17 3.14 2.03
N ILE A 210 13.58 2.39 1.10
CA ILE A 210 13.03 1.05 1.36
C ILE A 210 13.76 0.03 0.49
N PHE A 211 13.78 0.25 -0.82
CA PHE A 211 14.52 -0.56 -1.79
C PHE A 211 15.34 0.38 -2.66
N PHE A 212 16.56 0.04 -3.06
CA PHE A 212 17.26 0.90 -4.02
C PHE A 212 16.61 0.78 -5.41
N PRO A 213 16.27 1.87 -6.15
CA PRO A 213 16.41 3.31 -5.84
C PRO A 213 15.08 3.97 -5.35
N LEU A 214 14.14 3.18 -4.84
CA LEU A 214 12.86 3.61 -4.28
C LEU A 214 12.97 4.17 -2.86
N THR A 215 12.33 5.31 -2.67
CA THR A 215 12.09 5.92 -1.36
C THR A 215 10.60 6.02 -1.10
N TYR A 216 10.19 6.10 0.16
CA TYR A 216 8.78 6.15 0.57
C TYR A 216 8.51 7.37 1.45
N GLY A 217 7.38 8.03 1.19
CA GLY A 217 6.89 9.19 1.92
C GLY A 217 5.79 8.77 2.88
N VAL A 218 4.71 9.54 2.96
CA VAL A 218 3.48 9.13 3.66
C VAL A 218 2.50 8.67 2.60
N GLY A 219 2.25 7.36 2.50
CA GLY A 219 1.27 6.82 1.54
C GLY A 219 1.74 6.75 0.08
N MET A 220 3.01 7.00 -0.23
CA MET A 220 3.48 7.09 -1.62
C MET A 220 4.95 6.73 -1.79
N MET A 221 5.28 6.18 -2.96
CA MET A 221 6.64 5.90 -3.40
C MET A 221 7.20 7.04 -4.23
N ARG A 222 8.51 7.23 -4.15
CA ARG A 222 9.30 8.06 -5.04
C ARG A 222 10.44 7.25 -5.64
N PHE A 223 10.42 7.14 -6.96
CA PHE A 223 11.52 6.61 -7.76
C PHE A 223 12.41 7.75 -8.24
N LYS A 224 13.69 7.72 -7.86
CA LYS A 224 14.67 8.71 -8.31
C LYS A 224 16.04 8.06 -8.49
N LEU A 225 16.51 7.99 -9.73
CA LEU A 225 17.86 7.51 -10.01
C LEU A 225 18.92 8.50 -9.48
N PRO A 226 20.00 8.01 -8.85
CA PRO A 226 21.12 8.86 -8.49
C PRO A 226 21.75 9.51 -9.73
N ARG A 227 22.35 10.70 -9.55
CA ARG A 227 23.00 11.46 -10.64
C ARG A 227 24.05 10.64 -11.40
N LEU A 228 24.78 9.78 -10.70
CA LEU A 228 25.79 8.91 -11.30
C LEU A 228 25.21 8.00 -12.41
N PHE A 229 23.94 7.59 -12.30
CA PHE A 229 23.26 6.73 -13.28
C PHE A 229 22.55 7.50 -14.40
N THR A 230 22.42 8.83 -14.26
CA THR A 230 21.71 9.67 -15.23
C THR A 230 22.66 10.57 -16.03
N LEU A 231 23.96 10.53 -15.72
CA LEU A 231 25.01 11.31 -16.38
C LEU A 231 24.59 12.79 -16.53
N TRP A 232 24.43 13.25 -17.77
CA TRP A 232 24.08 14.63 -18.12
C TRP A 232 22.56 14.85 -18.24
N GLN A 233 21.74 13.80 -18.15
CA GLN A 233 20.29 13.90 -18.28
C GLN A 233 19.63 14.18 -16.93
N LYS A 234 18.84 15.26 -16.86
CA LYS A 234 17.97 15.53 -15.71
C LYS A 234 16.72 14.67 -15.83
N VAL A 235 16.73 13.50 -15.20
CA VAL A 235 15.53 12.67 -15.05
C VAL A 235 14.77 13.12 -13.79
N PRO A 236 13.52 13.62 -13.91
CA PRO A 236 12.74 14.00 -12.75
C PRO A 236 12.40 12.77 -11.90
N ALA A 237 12.14 13.00 -10.60
CA ALA A 237 11.63 11.93 -9.75
C ALA A 237 10.18 11.60 -10.14
N MET A 238 9.84 10.32 -10.16
CA MET A 238 8.47 9.86 -10.35
C MET A 238 7.87 9.57 -8.97
N ILE A 239 6.68 10.13 -8.69
CA ILE A 239 5.97 9.98 -7.41
C ILE A 239 4.65 9.26 -7.66
N GLY A 240 4.43 8.14 -6.99
CA GLY A 240 3.31 7.25 -7.30
C GLY A 240 3.36 5.99 -6.46
N HIS A 241 2.92 4.86 -7.01
CA HIS A 241 3.03 3.56 -6.34
C HIS A 241 3.13 2.40 -7.34
N SER A 242 3.70 1.29 -6.88
CA SER A 242 3.74 0.01 -7.61
C SER A 242 3.07 -1.09 -6.79
N GLY A 243 2.37 -2.02 -7.43
CA GLY A 243 1.82 -3.22 -6.81
C GLY A 243 2.61 -4.48 -7.18
N ALA A 244 2.63 -5.48 -6.29
CA ALA A 244 3.26 -6.77 -6.52
C ALA A 244 2.66 -7.53 -7.73
N SER A 245 1.42 -7.21 -8.10
CA SER A 245 0.74 -7.73 -9.30
C SER A 245 1.30 -7.21 -10.63
N GLY A 246 2.27 -6.28 -10.61
CA GLY A 246 2.84 -5.66 -11.81
C GLY A 246 2.12 -4.39 -12.28
N ALA A 247 1.19 -3.86 -11.47
CA ALA A 247 0.55 -2.57 -11.70
C ALA A 247 1.45 -1.41 -11.26
N LEU A 248 1.55 -0.36 -12.08
CA LEU A 248 2.37 0.83 -11.84
C LEU A 248 1.54 2.10 -12.09
N LEU A 249 1.43 2.96 -11.07
CA LEU A 249 0.79 4.26 -11.14
C LEU A 249 1.82 5.35 -10.84
N PHE A 250 2.50 5.85 -11.88
CA PHE A 250 3.45 6.97 -11.78
C PHE A 250 3.12 8.01 -12.86
N PRO A 251 3.08 9.31 -12.53
CA PRO A 251 2.89 10.35 -13.52
C PRO A 251 4.16 10.43 -14.40
N CYS A 252 3.98 10.36 -15.72
CA CYS A 252 5.05 10.60 -16.67
C CYS A 252 5.13 12.10 -16.97
N ALA A 253 6.34 12.66 -16.97
CA ALA A 253 6.59 14.01 -17.45
C ALA A 253 6.82 13.96 -18.97
N GLY A 254 5.78 14.27 -19.76
CA GLY A 254 5.91 14.50 -21.20
C GLY A 254 6.34 15.94 -21.49
N ALA A 255 7.16 16.14 -22.51
CA ALA A 255 7.60 17.47 -22.95
C ALA A 255 6.39 18.38 -23.25
N GLY A 256 6.17 19.39 -22.41
CA GLY A 256 5.22 20.48 -22.66
C GLY A 256 3.82 20.37 -22.04
N SER A 257 3.49 19.30 -21.31
CA SER A 257 2.23 19.23 -20.54
C SER A 257 2.53 18.83 -19.09
N PRO A 258 1.96 19.51 -18.07
CA PRO A 258 2.28 19.24 -16.67
C PRO A 258 1.82 17.86 -16.17
N MET A 259 1.09 17.07 -16.96
CA MET A 259 0.79 15.66 -16.69
C MET A 259 0.34 14.97 -17.99
N SER A 260 1.16 14.09 -18.55
CA SER A 260 0.73 13.23 -19.66
C SER A 260 1.13 11.76 -19.44
N ARG A 261 0.13 11.00 -18.97
CA ARG A 261 -0.17 9.56 -19.10
C ARG A 261 1.00 8.58 -19.25
N ALA A 262 1.22 7.77 -18.22
CA ALA A 262 1.48 6.34 -18.37
C ALA A 262 1.11 5.59 -17.09
N VAL A 263 0.06 4.77 -17.18
CA VAL A 263 -0.19 3.66 -16.25
C VAL A 263 0.24 2.40 -16.98
N SER A 264 1.16 1.63 -16.40
CA SER A 264 1.55 0.34 -16.98
C SER A 264 1.01 -0.75 -16.05
N ILE A 265 -0.02 -1.46 -16.52
CA ILE A 265 -0.40 -2.75 -15.99
C ILE A 265 0.31 -3.77 -16.87
N ARG A 266 1.41 -4.36 -16.40
CA ARG A 266 2.10 -5.39 -17.20
C ARG A 266 1.35 -6.72 -17.06
N SER A 267 0.43 -7.00 -17.98
CA SER A 267 0.23 -8.37 -18.48
C SER A 267 1.04 -8.52 -19.76
N SER A 268 2.17 -9.24 -19.69
CA SER A 268 3.03 -9.66 -20.81
C SER A 268 3.17 -8.72 -22.04
N THR A 269 4.35 -8.12 -22.17
CA THR A 269 4.93 -7.48 -23.38
C THR A 269 4.33 -6.15 -23.87
N GLY A 270 5.12 -5.08 -23.77
CA GLY A 270 4.87 -3.82 -24.48
C GLY A 270 5.38 -2.59 -23.74
N ALA A 271 6.45 -1.97 -24.24
CA ALA A 271 6.95 -0.69 -23.74
C ALA A 271 5.91 0.43 -23.92
N CYS A 272 5.94 1.44 -23.04
CA CYS A 272 5.22 2.70 -23.22
C CYS A 272 5.47 3.25 -24.63
N ARG A 273 4.42 3.33 -25.46
CA ARG A 273 4.43 4.13 -26.68
C ARG A 273 3.66 5.41 -26.39
N SER A 274 4.30 6.54 -26.65
CA SER A 274 3.64 7.84 -26.74
C SER A 274 2.62 7.80 -27.87
N THR A 275 1.36 8.07 -27.57
CA THR A 275 0.37 8.51 -28.57
C THR A 275 0.50 10.02 -28.74
#